data_AF-A0A8S3ZK59-F1
#
_entry.id   AF-A0A8S3ZK59-F1
#
_cell.length_a   1.000
_cell.length_b   1.000
_cell.length_c   1.000
_cell.angle_alpha   90.00
_cell.angle_beta   90.00
_cell.angle_gamma   90.00
#
_symmetry.space_group_name_H-M   'P 1'
#
loop_
_entity.id
_entity.type
_entity.pdbx_description
1 polymer ?
#
loop_
_entity_poly.entity_id
_entity_poly.type
_entity_poly.pdbx_seq_one_letter_code
_entity_poly.pdbx_strand_id
1 'polypeptide(L)'
;MKVVNIKSLITFCVVSIVCVTPQQNACGSGWFGANCQYKCRCSNNNCDINGLCLGNDACKGGWFGPACQYVDLAFGRASVSELTDGNDDTCSAYNDTTNSVFINLDEPYTFTWLRVHGTNNESLVGLQVTFDNGVGCNNPRNVTVDDRTLDIYCSNDEMVQFVTLTGPRVSSLCSVYISGGRNVAVRETAQQSSTYITWVNGQQMPFVANLSVDGDSNPHFFQGLSCSLTNGGGQLPDQWNISFSRVRIVNRYIVYGRTDGNWDRLQGFRLQSYAGTNLVNDYTAQQQTSAVYKVKHDNRKVSFVQIISGSNDKVLQMCEMEIYGDSDCQDGKYGRECEHTCNCEGDKPCFPSTGGCPSGCAAGFQGNDCNKPCSPGRHGPGCLADCNLLCAKDTTNVRTCDSVSGACHLGCEGGYRGSHCNLTCEQNKYGKDCNQTCSEHCANKTVEETSCHPVNGSCNHGCDNGYQEPLCSSRMVAGCRSSTSSCSLVESFGCSSASFSSSGSSCLSLLVVCPLVVVRQFLIHFELSSPLLIARPFLVV
;
A
#
# COMPACT_ATOMS: atom_id res chain seq x y z
N MET A 1 -28.07 3.69 66.24
CA MET A 1 -28.35 4.97 65.55
C MET A 1 -27.01 5.58 65.18
N LYS A 2 -26.63 5.94 63.95
CA LYS A 2 -27.26 6.01 62.63
C LYS A 2 -26.22 5.46 61.64
N VAL A 3 -26.60 4.55 60.75
CA VAL A 3 -25.82 4.33 59.53
C VAL A 3 -26.48 5.18 58.45
N VAL A 4 -25.76 6.20 58.02
CA VAL A 4 -26.12 7.10 56.92
C VAL A 4 -25.95 6.31 55.63
N ASN A 5 -27.03 6.21 54.86
CA ASN A 5 -27.04 5.55 53.56
C ASN A 5 -26.52 6.56 52.51
N ILE A 6 -25.23 6.47 52.16
CA ILE A 6 -24.67 7.24 51.04
C ILE A 6 -24.95 6.43 49.78
N LYS A 7 -25.89 6.92 48.97
CA LYS A 7 -26.09 6.45 47.59
C LYS A 7 -24.81 6.68 46.80
N SER A 8 -24.06 5.62 46.49
CA SER A 8 -23.02 5.68 45.46
C SER A 8 -23.69 5.47 44.11
N LEU A 9 -23.81 6.55 43.35
CA LEU A 9 -24.22 6.54 41.94
C LEU A 9 -23.10 5.86 41.15
N ILE A 10 -23.31 4.63 40.65
CA ILE A 10 -22.42 4.05 39.63
C ILE A 10 -22.98 4.48 38.28
N THR A 11 -22.51 5.62 37.79
CA THR A 11 -22.69 6.03 36.40
C THR A 11 -21.76 5.16 35.55
N PHE A 12 -22.30 4.21 34.80
CA PHE A 12 -21.56 3.54 33.74
C PHE A 12 -21.34 4.54 32.61
N CYS A 13 -20.19 5.20 32.59
CA CYS A 13 -19.68 5.82 31.37
C CYS A 13 -19.32 4.69 30.41
N VAL A 14 -20.16 4.45 29.41
CA VAL A 14 -19.73 3.79 28.19
C VAL A 14 -18.77 4.77 27.52
N VAL A 15 -17.46 4.59 27.78
CA VAL A 15 -16.44 5.21 26.93
C VAL A 15 -16.48 4.42 25.63
N SER A 16 -17.36 4.83 24.72
CA SER A 16 -17.14 4.55 23.31
C SER A 16 -15.81 5.22 22.99
N ILE A 17 -14.75 4.43 22.86
CA ILE A 17 -13.57 4.86 22.11
C ILE A 17 -14.07 4.94 20.67
N VAL A 18 -14.70 6.07 20.33
CA VAL A 18 -14.71 6.52 18.97
C VAL A 18 -13.25 6.80 18.71
N CYS A 19 -12.58 5.88 18.03
CA CYS A 19 -11.42 6.25 17.24
C CYS A 19 -11.95 7.26 16.24
N VAL A 20 -11.95 8.54 16.63
CA VAL A 20 -11.93 9.63 15.68
C VAL A 20 -10.58 9.39 15.03
N THR A 21 -10.57 8.73 13.87
CA THR A 21 -9.44 8.89 12.95
C THR A 21 -9.24 10.40 12.90
N PRO A 22 -8.03 10.91 13.21
CA PRO A 22 -7.81 12.34 13.11
C PRO A 22 -8.31 12.69 11.72
N GLN A 23 -9.33 13.58 11.66
CA GLN A 23 -9.84 14.08 10.41
C GLN A 23 -8.58 14.55 9.68
N GLN A 24 -8.10 13.78 8.70
CA GLN A 24 -6.92 14.16 7.95
C GLN A 24 -7.31 15.50 7.39
N ASN A 25 -6.66 16.56 7.89
CA ASN A 25 -6.98 17.91 7.48
C ASN A 25 -6.88 17.89 5.96
N ALA A 26 -8.01 18.06 5.28
CA ALA A 26 -8.05 18.05 3.84
C ALA A 26 -7.04 19.09 3.37
N CYS A 27 -6.06 18.66 2.60
CA CYS A 27 -5.03 19.55 2.11
C CYS A 27 -5.65 20.66 1.28
N GLY A 28 -5.00 21.83 1.27
CA GLY A 28 -5.34 22.87 0.31
C GLY A 28 -5.28 22.32 -1.12
N SER A 29 -6.09 22.88 -2.01
CA SER A 29 -6.17 22.42 -3.41
C SER A 29 -4.78 22.26 -4.04
N GLY A 30 -4.56 21.13 -4.74
CA GLY A 30 -3.30 20.82 -5.39
C GLY A 30 -2.22 20.19 -4.49
N TRP A 31 -2.56 19.78 -3.26
CA TRP A 31 -1.63 19.11 -2.34
C TRP A 31 -2.24 17.86 -1.70
N PHE A 32 -1.41 16.90 -1.33
CA PHE A 32 -1.81 15.67 -0.65
C PHE A 32 -0.71 15.16 0.30
N GLY A 33 -1.00 14.07 1.01
CA GLY A 33 -0.13 13.48 2.04
C GLY A 33 -0.47 13.95 3.45
N ALA A 34 0.01 13.21 4.45
CA ALA A 34 -0.36 13.41 5.87
C ALA A 34 -0.08 14.83 6.41
N ASN A 35 0.90 15.53 5.84
CA ASN A 35 1.30 16.90 6.17
C ASN A 35 1.13 17.86 4.97
N CYS A 36 0.34 17.47 3.96
CA CYS A 36 0.18 18.21 2.71
C CYS A 36 1.50 18.51 2.01
N GLN A 37 2.48 17.62 2.14
CA GLN A 37 3.85 17.86 1.71
C GLN A 37 4.08 17.51 0.22
N TYR A 38 3.09 16.91 -0.46
CA TYR A 38 3.22 16.44 -1.84
C TYR A 38 2.29 17.20 -2.78
N LYS A 39 2.81 17.57 -3.95
CA LYS A 39 2.07 18.34 -4.95
C LYS A 39 1.25 17.40 -5.82
N CYS A 40 -0.04 17.67 -5.93
CA CYS A 40 -0.94 16.98 -6.85
C CYS A 40 -0.51 17.28 -8.29
N ARG A 41 -0.33 16.23 -9.10
CA ARG A 41 0.07 16.35 -10.51
C ARG A 41 -0.94 15.68 -11.44
N CYS A 42 -2.20 15.62 -11.05
CA CYS A 42 -3.29 15.22 -11.93
C CYS A 42 -3.66 16.37 -12.87
N SER A 43 -4.20 16.06 -14.06
CA SER A 43 -4.47 17.06 -15.09
C SER A 43 -5.43 18.15 -14.62
N ASN A 44 -6.41 17.80 -13.78
CA ASN A 44 -7.35 18.75 -13.18
C ASN A 44 -6.97 19.17 -11.74
N ASN A 45 -5.76 18.84 -11.27
CA ASN A 45 -5.30 19.00 -9.89
C ASN A 45 -6.22 18.33 -8.84
N ASN A 46 -6.95 17.28 -9.24
CA ASN A 46 -7.90 16.58 -8.39
C ASN A 46 -7.37 15.19 -8.00
N CYS A 47 -6.81 15.09 -6.81
CA CYS A 47 -6.33 13.83 -6.25
C CYS A 47 -6.87 13.57 -4.85
N ASP A 48 -6.90 12.30 -4.47
CA ASP A 48 -7.21 11.88 -3.11
C ASP A 48 -6.06 12.18 -2.13
N ILE A 49 -6.26 11.78 -0.86
CA ILE A 49 -5.26 11.94 0.21
C ILE A 49 -3.93 11.22 -0.07
N ASN A 50 -3.93 10.22 -0.94
CA ASN A 50 -2.76 9.44 -1.35
C ASN A 50 -2.15 9.94 -2.67
N GLY A 51 -2.75 10.99 -3.27
CA GLY A 51 -2.31 11.56 -4.54
C GLY A 51 -2.79 10.79 -5.77
N LEU A 52 -3.73 9.85 -5.62
CA LEU A 52 -4.35 9.15 -6.74
C LEU A 52 -5.34 10.08 -7.44
N CYS A 53 -5.25 10.17 -8.76
CA CYS A 53 -6.17 10.97 -9.55
C CYS A 53 -7.59 10.37 -9.50
N LEU A 54 -8.58 11.24 -9.29
CA LEU A 54 -9.97 10.82 -9.06
C LEU A 54 -10.77 10.75 -10.37
N GLY A 55 -11.65 9.74 -10.47
CA GLY A 55 -12.51 9.54 -11.64
C GLY A 55 -11.70 9.10 -12.86
N ASN A 56 -11.85 9.80 -13.98
CA ASN A 56 -11.10 9.57 -15.22
C ASN A 56 -9.93 10.56 -15.38
N ASP A 57 -9.52 11.24 -14.30
CA ASP A 57 -8.38 12.16 -14.35
C ASP A 57 -7.07 11.36 -14.44
N ALA A 58 -6.13 11.86 -15.23
CA ALA A 58 -4.84 11.23 -15.48
C ALA A 58 -3.70 12.13 -14.97
N CYS A 59 -2.48 11.60 -14.93
CA CYS A 59 -1.31 12.42 -14.67
C CYS A 59 -1.21 13.55 -15.70
N LYS A 60 -0.80 14.73 -15.24
CA LYS A 60 -0.48 15.86 -16.11
C LYS A 60 0.71 15.46 -16.99
N GLY A 61 0.68 15.87 -18.26
CA GLY A 61 1.78 15.63 -19.21
C GLY A 61 3.16 15.95 -18.62
N GLY A 62 4.11 15.05 -18.83
CA GLY A 62 5.44 15.08 -18.22
C GLY A 62 5.53 14.45 -16.82
N TRP A 63 4.45 13.87 -16.29
CA TRP A 63 4.42 13.17 -15.01
C TRP A 63 3.77 11.79 -15.12
N PHE A 64 4.27 10.82 -14.36
CA PHE A 64 3.74 9.45 -14.34
C PHE A 64 4.02 8.73 -13.02
N GLY A 65 3.66 7.44 -12.98
CA GLY A 65 3.97 6.53 -11.88
C GLY A 65 3.08 6.75 -10.64
N PRO A 66 3.42 6.13 -9.50
CA PRO A 66 2.65 6.26 -8.26
C PRO A 66 2.36 7.72 -7.90
N ALA A 67 1.06 8.04 -7.77
CA ALA A 67 0.55 9.38 -7.45
C ALA A 67 1.05 10.51 -8.38
N CYS A 68 1.43 10.19 -9.62
CA CYS A 68 1.96 11.14 -10.61
C CYS A 68 3.18 11.92 -10.12
N GLN A 69 4.04 11.29 -9.29
CA GLN A 69 5.17 11.98 -8.66
C GLN A 69 6.49 11.87 -9.42
N TYR A 70 6.56 11.07 -10.49
CA TYR A 70 7.79 10.90 -11.28
C TYR A 70 7.75 11.79 -12.51
N VAL A 71 8.85 12.50 -12.76
CA VAL A 71 9.03 13.22 -14.02
C VAL A 71 9.22 12.22 -15.13
N ASP A 72 8.48 12.38 -16.23
CA ASP A 72 8.70 11.61 -17.44
C ASP A 72 9.76 12.28 -18.33
N LEU A 73 10.90 11.61 -18.47
CA LEU A 73 11.97 12.03 -19.36
C LEU A 73 11.68 11.71 -20.84
N ALA A 74 10.73 10.83 -21.14
CA ALA A 74 10.40 10.47 -22.52
C ALA A 74 9.40 11.44 -23.17
N PHE A 75 8.66 12.22 -22.38
CA PHE A 75 7.54 13.06 -22.83
C PHE A 75 7.87 13.91 -24.07
N GLY A 76 7.21 13.61 -25.19
CA GLY A 76 7.37 14.27 -26.49
C GLY A 76 8.70 14.00 -27.21
N ARG A 77 9.45 12.95 -26.84
CA ARG A 77 10.83 12.69 -27.32
C ARG A 77 11.03 11.35 -28.04
N ALA A 78 9.97 10.57 -28.28
CA ALA A 78 10.08 9.31 -29.03
C ALA A 78 10.06 9.52 -30.56
N SER A 79 10.63 8.55 -31.28
CA SER A 79 10.49 8.43 -32.73
C SER A 79 9.05 8.20 -33.20
N VAL A 80 8.19 7.72 -32.28
CA VAL A 80 6.74 7.56 -32.45
C VAL A 80 6.08 8.43 -31.38
N SER A 81 5.47 9.54 -31.81
CA SER A 81 4.94 10.57 -30.92
C SER A 81 3.93 10.04 -29.90
N GLU A 82 3.07 9.13 -30.34
CA GLU A 82 1.99 8.51 -29.58
C GLU A 82 2.53 7.79 -28.34
N LEU A 83 3.73 7.20 -28.42
CA LEU A 83 4.32 6.49 -27.28
C LEU A 83 4.76 7.43 -26.14
N THR A 84 4.80 8.74 -26.35
CA THR A 84 5.31 9.70 -25.35
C THR A 84 4.44 10.95 -25.23
N ASP A 85 3.18 10.86 -25.65
CA ASP A 85 2.21 11.97 -25.59
C ASP A 85 1.54 12.10 -24.21
N GLY A 86 1.78 11.14 -23.30
CA GLY A 86 1.22 11.10 -21.96
C GLY A 86 -0.21 10.56 -21.90
N ASN A 87 -0.65 9.82 -22.90
CA ASN A 87 -1.96 9.19 -22.94
C ASN A 87 -1.84 7.68 -23.17
N ASP A 88 -2.15 6.89 -22.13
CA ASP A 88 -2.02 5.43 -22.17
C ASP A 88 -2.92 4.76 -23.21
N ASP A 89 -3.94 5.45 -23.72
CA ASP A 89 -4.92 4.93 -24.68
C ASP A 89 -4.58 5.24 -26.16
N THR A 90 -3.58 6.07 -26.43
CA THR A 90 -3.09 6.34 -27.80
C THR A 90 -2.00 5.34 -28.18
N CYS A 91 -2.38 4.31 -28.93
CA CYS A 91 -1.46 3.26 -29.34
C CYS A 91 -0.77 3.54 -30.68
N SER A 92 0.46 3.05 -30.84
CA SER A 92 1.19 3.16 -32.10
C SER A 92 0.40 2.45 -33.20
N ALA A 93 -0.07 3.18 -34.22
CA ALA A 93 -0.74 2.61 -35.38
C ALA A 93 0.26 2.26 -36.50
N TYR A 94 1.50 1.93 -36.12
CA TYR A 94 2.60 1.78 -37.08
C TYR A 94 2.51 0.43 -37.81
N ASN A 95 3.06 0.38 -39.03
CA ASN A 95 3.10 -0.82 -39.85
C ASN A 95 3.72 -2.01 -39.08
N ASP A 96 3.13 -3.20 -39.21
CA ASP A 96 3.41 -4.44 -38.44
C ASP A 96 4.86 -4.96 -38.50
N THR A 97 5.75 -4.28 -39.23
CA THR A 97 7.16 -4.63 -39.40
C THR A 97 8.10 -3.91 -38.43
N THR A 98 7.61 -2.96 -37.62
CA THR A 98 8.46 -2.19 -36.71
C THR A 98 8.71 -2.95 -35.42
N ASN A 99 9.95 -3.44 -35.27
CA ASN A 99 10.39 -4.20 -34.10
C ASN A 99 11.22 -3.38 -33.11
N SER A 100 11.35 -2.07 -33.35
CA SER A 100 12.17 -1.18 -32.52
C SER A 100 11.66 0.26 -32.53
N VAL A 101 11.66 0.90 -31.36
CA VAL A 101 11.41 2.34 -31.20
C VAL A 101 12.54 2.96 -30.39
N PHE A 102 12.95 4.17 -30.74
CA PHE A 102 14.00 4.89 -30.05
C PHE A 102 13.47 6.18 -29.44
N ILE A 103 13.98 6.50 -28.26
CA ILE A 103 13.66 7.70 -27.49
C ILE A 103 14.96 8.48 -27.33
N ASN A 104 14.97 9.72 -27.82
CA ASN A 104 16.13 10.61 -27.73
C ASN A 104 15.91 11.62 -26.62
N LEU A 105 16.50 11.38 -25.45
CA LEU A 105 16.43 12.31 -24.34
C LEU A 105 17.11 13.64 -24.74
N ASP A 106 16.59 14.75 -24.23
CA ASP A 106 17.11 16.09 -24.58
C ASP A 106 18.57 16.28 -24.16
N GLU A 107 18.98 15.58 -23.11
CA GLU A 107 20.34 15.49 -22.63
C GLU A 107 20.56 14.09 -22.00
N PRO A 108 21.81 13.69 -21.69
CA PRO A 108 22.05 12.46 -20.93
C PRO A 108 21.50 12.52 -19.50
N TYR A 109 20.89 11.42 -19.03
CA TYR A 109 20.39 11.24 -17.66
C TYR A 109 20.71 9.85 -17.12
N THR A 110 20.88 9.75 -15.80
CA THR A 110 21.01 8.47 -15.10
C THR A 110 19.70 7.68 -15.20
N PHE A 111 19.73 6.54 -15.87
CA PHE A 111 18.54 5.68 -16.02
C PHE A 111 18.22 5.01 -14.68
N THR A 112 16.94 4.83 -14.38
CA THR A 112 16.50 4.11 -13.18
C THR A 112 15.51 3.00 -13.54
N TRP A 113 14.39 3.39 -14.11
CA TRP A 113 13.36 2.47 -14.59
C TRP A 113 12.48 3.14 -15.64
N LEU A 114 11.74 2.32 -16.37
CA LEU A 114 10.74 2.77 -17.32
C LEU A 114 9.44 2.00 -17.12
N ARG A 115 8.34 2.60 -17.58
CA ARG A 115 7.02 1.98 -17.64
C ARG A 115 6.58 1.90 -19.09
N VAL A 116 6.09 0.75 -19.50
CA VAL A 116 5.50 0.52 -20.82
C VAL A 116 4.04 0.17 -20.66
N HIS A 117 3.18 0.85 -21.41
CA HIS A 117 1.80 0.49 -21.62
C HIS A 117 1.64 -0.08 -23.02
N GLY A 118 0.88 -1.16 -23.14
CA GLY A 118 0.49 -1.73 -24.42
C GLY A 118 -1.02 -1.90 -24.53
N THR A 119 -1.45 -2.53 -25.61
CA THR A 119 -2.86 -2.84 -25.86
C THR A 119 -3.39 -3.99 -25.00
N ASN A 120 -2.50 -4.90 -24.57
CA ASN A 120 -2.77 -6.09 -23.75
C ASN A 120 -1.45 -6.73 -23.28
N ASN A 121 -1.53 -7.82 -22.53
CA ASN A 121 -0.37 -8.47 -21.93
C ASN A 121 0.58 -9.05 -22.98
N GLU A 122 0.06 -9.53 -24.11
CA GLU A 122 0.86 -10.09 -25.19
C GLU A 122 1.76 -9.05 -25.86
N SER A 123 1.31 -7.79 -25.92
CA SER A 123 2.09 -6.68 -26.49
C SER A 123 3.37 -6.36 -25.70
N LEU A 124 3.44 -6.78 -24.43
CA LEU A 124 4.58 -6.54 -23.54
C LEU A 124 5.61 -7.68 -23.56
N VAL A 125 5.30 -8.80 -24.21
CA VAL A 125 6.12 -10.02 -24.20
C VAL A 125 7.36 -9.83 -25.07
N GLY A 126 8.53 -10.17 -24.51
CA GLY A 126 9.79 -10.18 -25.25
C GLY A 126 10.40 -8.79 -25.49
N LEU A 127 9.90 -7.76 -24.81
CA LEU A 127 10.52 -6.43 -24.84
C LEU A 127 11.93 -6.47 -24.25
N GLN A 128 12.87 -5.84 -24.94
CA GLN A 128 14.24 -5.62 -24.51
C GLN A 128 14.54 -4.13 -24.52
N VAL A 129 15.32 -3.68 -23.53
CA VAL A 129 15.77 -2.30 -23.42
C VAL A 129 17.27 -2.26 -23.69
N THR A 130 17.68 -1.36 -24.59
CA THR A 130 19.08 -1.07 -24.89
C THR A 130 19.33 0.42 -24.81
N PHE A 131 20.58 0.79 -24.53
CA PHE A 131 21.02 2.16 -24.28
C PHE A 131 22.16 2.55 -25.21
N ASP A 132 22.13 3.79 -25.71
CA ASP A 132 23.18 4.43 -26.52
C ASP A 132 23.77 3.49 -27.58
N ASN A 133 25.04 3.09 -27.40
CA ASN A 133 25.80 2.22 -28.31
C ASN A 133 25.35 0.73 -28.28
N GLY A 134 24.07 0.47 -27.99
CA GLY A 134 23.49 -0.87 -27.91
C GLY A 134 23.80 -1.62 -26.61
N VAL A 135 24.15 -0.91 -25.53
CA VAL A 135 24.38 -1.51 -24.21
C VAL A 135 23.05 -2.04 -23.67
N GLY A 136 22.98 -3.34 -23.37
CA GLY A 136 21.77 -3.94 -22.82
C GLY A 136 21.44 -3.46 -21.40
N CYS A 137 20.16 -3.58 -21.03
CA CYS A 137 19.71 -3.47 -19.65
C CYS A 137 20.40 -4.53 -18.78
N ASN A 138 21.20 -4.08 -17.80
CA ASN A 138 21.90 -4.96 -16.88
C ASN A 138 20.95 -5.44 -15.78
N ASN A 139 20.91 -6.76 -15.54
CA ASN A 139 20.02 -7.40 -14.55
C ASN A 139 18.57 -6.90 -14.66
N PRO A 140 17.92 -7.09 -15.82
CA PRO A 140 16.55 -6.62 -16.04
C PRO A 140 15.62 -7.27 -15.02
N ARG A 141 14.84 -6.45 -14.34
CA ARG A 141 13.79 -6.89 -13.44
C ARG A 141 12.48 -6.31 -13.92
N ASN A 142 11.58 -7.18 -14.33
CA ASN A 142 10.30 -6.84 -14.94
C ASN A 142 9.18 -7.04 -13.91
N VAL A 143 8.27 -6.08 -13.80
CA VAL A 143 7.06 -6.20 -12.98
C VAL A 143 5.84 -5.89 -13.81
N THR A 144 4.96 -6.87 -13.94
CA THR A 144 3.62 -6.67 -14.48
C THR A 144 2.77 -5.94 -13.45
N VAL A 145 2.37 -4.72 -13.77
CA VAL A 145 1.53 -3.89 -12.90
C VAL A 145 0.06 -4.27 -13.08
N ASP A 146 -0.35 -4.51 -14.33
CA ASP A 146 -1.67 -5.01 -14.70
C ASP A 146 -1.59 -5.72 -16.07
N ASP A 147 -2.74 -6.03 -16.67
CA ASP A 147 -2.81 -6.74 -17.94
C ASP A 147 -2.30 -5.95 -19.16
N ARG A 148 -1.96 -4.66 -19.01
CA ARG A 148 -1.44 -3.81 -20.09
C ARG A 148 -0.19 -3.01 -19.72
N THR A 149 0.30 -3.12 -18.49
CA THR A 149 1.38 -2.27 -17.96
C THR A 149 2.55 -3.09 -17.42
N LEU A 150 3.76 -2.73 -17.85
CA LEU A 150 5.02 -3.37 -17.47
C LEU A 150 6.02 -2.31 -16.98
N ASP A 151 6.52 -2.47 -15.75
CA ASP A 151 7.68 -1.74 -15.27
C ASP A 151 8.96 -2.53 -15.54
N ILE A 152 9.98 -1.89 -16.09
CA ILE A 152 11.30 -2.47 -16.37
C ILE A 152 12.36 -1.67 -15.64
N TYR A 153 13.13 -2.37 -14.80
CA TYR A 153 14.24 -1.79 -14.05
C TYR A 153 15.56 -2.36 -14.55
N CYS A 154 16.55 -1.48 -14.64
CA CYS A 154 17.90 -1.83 -15.05
C CYS A 154 18.90 -1.38 -13.98
N SER A 155 19.94 -2.18 -13.75
CA SER A 155 21.00 -1.88 -12.77
C SER A 155 22.17 -1.14 -13.41
N ASN A 156 21.89 -0.24 -14.34
CA ASN A 156 22.90 0.54 -15.05
C ASN A 156 23.16 1.84 -14.26
N ASP A 157 24.43 2.13 -13.95
CA ASP A 157 24.82 3.34 -13.21
C ASP A 157 25.24 4.51 -14.12
N GLU A 158 25.29 4.28 -15.43
CA GLU A 158 25.73 5.27 -16.42
C GLU A 158 24.58 6.18 -16.87
N MET A 159 24.93 7.40 -17.27
CA MET A 159 23.99 8.30 -17.92
C MET A 159 23.76 7.88 -19.37
N VAL A 160 22.50 7.84 -19.78
CA VAL A 160 22.07 7.45 -21.12
C VAL A 160 21.35 8.61 -21.80
N GLN A 161 21.50 8.73 -23.12
CA GLN A 161 20.74 9.70 -23.90
C GLN A 161 19.74 9.02 -24.83
N PHE A 162 20.11 7.87 -25.39
CA PHE A 162 19.25 7.11 -26.29
C PHE A 162 18.75 5.86 -25.59
N VAL A 163 17.44 5.68 -25.54
CA VAL A 163 16.78 4.46 -25.04
C VAL A 163 16.06 3.81 -26.21
N THR A 164 16.39 2.55 -26.49
CA THR A 164 15.74 1.78 -27.57
C THR A 164 15.01 0.59 -26.99
N LEU A 165 13.71 0.52 -27.26
CA LEU A 165 12.90 -0.66 -26.99
C LEU A 165 12.84 -1.52 -28.25
N THR A 166 13.17 -2.80 -28.12
CA THR A 166 13.03 -3.78 -29.19
C THR A 166 12.12 -4.92 -28.77
N GLY A 167 11.38 -5.50 -29.71
CA GLY A 167 10.48 -6.61 -29.44
C GLY A 167 9.55 -6.94 -30.61
N PRO A 168 8.89 -8.10 -30.57
CA PRO A 168 8.07 -8.59 -31.68
C PRO A 168 6.75 -7.83 -31.88
N ARG A 169 6.31 -7.07 -30.88
CA ARG A 169 5.01 -6.36 -30.88
C ARG A 169 5.14 -4.90 -30.44
N VAL A 170 6.28 -4.28 -30.75
CA VAL A 170 6.51 -2.87 -30.44
C VAL A 170 5.48 -1.96 -31.13
N SER A 171 4.94 -2.38 -32.29
CA SER A 171 3.81 -1.74 -32.97
C SER A 171 2.50 -1.77 -32.19
N SER A 172 2.40 -2.50 -31.07
CA SER A 172 1.20 -2.60 -30.24
C SER A 172 1.34 -1.89 -28.89
N LEU A 173 2.40 -1.08 -28.72
CA LEU A 173 2.62 -0.26 -27.53
C LEU A 173 1.81 1.03 -27.60
N CYS A 174 1.50 1.59 -26.42
CA CYS A 174 0.71 2.81 -26.30
C CYS A 174 1.43 3.92 -25.56
N SER A 175 2.19 3.61 -24.51
CA SER A 175 3.01 4.63 -23.86
C SER A 175 4.30 4.05 -23.31
N VAL A 176 5.33 4.89 -23.28
CA VAL A 176 6.63 4.61 -22.70
C VAL A 176 7.02 5.82 -21.86
N TYR A 177 7.15 5.60 -20.57
CA TYR A 177 7.60 6.60 -19.62
C TYR A 177 8.98 6.25 -19.11
N ILE A 178 9.89 7.22 -19.05
CA ILE A 178 11.23 7.03 -18.49
C ILE A 178 11.36 7.85 -17.21
N SER A 179 11.67 7.20 -16.10
CA SER A 179 11.75 7.85 -14.79
C SER A 179 12.90 8.84 -14.73
N GLY A 180 12.57 10.12 -14.52
CA GLY A 180 13.48 11.16 -14.08
C GLY A 180 13.51 11.35 -12.56
N GLY A 181 12.91 10.43 -11.80
CA GLY A 181 12.80 10.52 -10.35
C GLY A 181 11.72 11.50 -9.85
N ARG A 182 11.58 11.56 -8.53
CA ARG A 182 10.64 12.44 -7.81
C ARG A 182 11.38 13.66 -7.29
N ASN A 183 10.70 14.81 -7.20
CA ASN A 183 11.28 15.95 -6.47
C ASN A 183 11.22 15.66 -4.96
N VAL A 184 12.35 15.24 -4.38
CA VAL A 184 12.48 14.92 -2.95
C VAL A 184 12.68 16.15 -2.07
N ALA A 185 12.91 17.34 -2.65
CA ALA A 185 13.07 18.59 -1.88
C ALA A 185 11.75 19.25 -1.53
N VAL A 186 10.68 19.00 -2.29
CA VAL A 186 9.40 19.72 -2.11
C VAL A 186 8.88 19.59 -0.68
N ARG A 187 8.65 20.74 -0.05
CA ARG A 187 8.21 20.96 1.34
C ARG A 187 9.07 20.30 2.42
N GLU A 188 10.32 19.98 2.10
CA GLU A 188 11.31 19.67 3.11
C GLU A 188 11.72 20.95 3.87
N THR A 189 12.38 20.78 5.01
CA THR A 189 12.84 21.92 5.81
C THR A 189 14.18 22.42 5.30
N ALA A 190 14.23 23.70 4.92
CA ALA A 190 15.42 24.39 4.49
C ALA A 190 15.86 25.46 5.51
N GLN A 191 17.14 25.80 5.50
CA GLN A 191 17.74 26.83 6.34
C GLN A 191 18.66 27.71 5.50
N GLN A 192 18.91 28.93 5.98
CA GLN A 192 19.86 29.85 5.34
C GLN A 192 20.61 30.67 6.39
N SER A 193 21.81 31.15 6.01
CA SER A 193 22.72 31.89 6.89
C SER A 193 22.11 33.16 7.49
N SER A 194 21.25 33.83 6.71
CA SER A 194 20.56 35.05 7.11
C SER A 194 19.27 35.21 6.29
N THR A 195 18.29 35.96 6.80
CA THR A 195 17.03 36.20 6.09
C THR A 195 16.85 37.67 5.77
N TYR A 196 16.68 37.96 4.48
CA TYR A 196 16.29 39.28 4.01
C TYR A 196 14.82 39.54 4.29
N ILE A 197 14.54 40.72 4.83
CA ILE A 197 13.21 41.15 5.21
C ILE A 197 12.97 42.53 4.62
N THR A 198 11.89 42.68 3.85
CA THR A 198 11.49 43.97 3.26
C THR A 198 9.99 44.16 3.37
N TRP A 199 9.53 45.38 3.12
CA TRP A 199 8.11 45.72 3.06
C TRP A 199 7.57 45.42 1.67
N VAL A 200 6.50 44.63 1.59
CA VAL A 200 5.71 44.37 0.39
C VAL A 200 4.27 44.71 0.73
N ASN A 201 3.67 45.65 -0.02
CA ASN A 201 2.29 46.11 0.20
C ASN A 201 1.99 46.55 1.66
N GLY A 202 2.95 47.19 2.33
CA GLY A 202 2.79 47.66 3.71
C GLY A 202 2.95 46.59 4.80
N GLN A 203 3.28 45.35 4.42
CA GLN A 203 3.58 44.26 5.36
C GLN A 203 5.06 43.86 5.29
N GLN A 204 5.67 43.62 6.44
CA GLN A 204 7.02 43.10 6.53
C GLN A 204 7.03 41.62 6.13
N MET A 205 7.76 41.29 5.07
CA MET A 205 7.82 39.96 4.47
C MET A 205 9.24 39.39 4.55
N PRO A 206 9.45 38.27 5.26
CA PRO A 206 10.72 37.57 5.29
C PRO A 206 10.84 36.60 4.11
N PHE A 207 11.96 36.66 3.38
CA PHE A 207 12.27 35.79 2.24
C PHE A 207 13.05 34.56 2.74
N VAL A 208 12.35 33.66 3.43
CA VAL A 208 12.91 32.50 4.14
C VAL A 208 13.37 31.37 3.20
N ALA A 209 14.18 30.46 3.72
CA ALA A 209 14.77 29.36 2.96
C ALA A 209 13.73 28.41 2.35
N ASN A 210 12.64 28.13 3.09
CA ASN A 210 11.58 27.19 2.67
C ASN A 210 10.82 27.64 1.41
N LEU A 211 10.89 28.92 1.03
CA LEU A 211 10.27 29.40 -0.20
C LEU A 211 10.89 28.71 -1.43
N SER A 212 12.20 28.45 -1.41
CA SER A 212 12.89 27.74 -2.50
C SER A 212 12.62 26.23 -2.57
N VAL A 213 11.72 25.69 -1.75
CA VAL A 213 11.32 24.28 -1.81
C VAL A 213 9.79 24.16 -1.68
N ASP A 214 9.05 25.21 -1.99
CA ASP A 214 7.61 25.25 -1.84
C ASP A 214 6.86 24.60 -3.02
N GLY A 215 7.58 24.21 -4.07
CA GLY A 215 7.06 23.58 -5.27
C GLY A 215 6.59 24.58 -6.34
N ASP A 216 6.86 25.88 -6.19
CA ASP A 216 6.57 26.94 -7.15
C ASP A 216 7.87 27.52 -7.74
N SER A 217 8.16 27.15 -8.99
CA SER A 217 9.33 27.61 -9.73
C SER A 217 9.17 28.97 -10.38
N ASN A 218 8.20 29.79 -9.95
CA ASN A 218 8.01 31.14 -10.47
C ASN A 218 9.30 31.98 -10.28
N PRO A 219 9.94 32.42 -11.37
CA PRO A 219 11.23 33.09 -11.28
C PRO A 219 11.13 34.59 -10.98
N HIS A 220 9.92 35.13 -10.80
CA HIS A 220 9.68 36.54 -10.56
C HIS A 220 9.64 36.85 -9.07
N PHE A 221 10.58 37.67 -8.58
CA PHE A 221 10.77 37.83 -7.14
C PHE A 221 9.55 38.37 -6.36
N PHE A 222 8.81 39.33 -6.94
CA PHE A 222 7.64 39.92 -6.30
C PHE A 222 6.30 39.31 -6.74
N GLN A 223 6.31 38.41 -7.74
CA GLN A 223 5.11 37.71 -8.19
C GLN A 223 5.15 36.30 -7.61
N GLY A 224 4.13 35.90 -6.86
CA GLY A 224 4.12 34.61 -6.17
C GLY A 224 4.89 34.60 -4.84
N LEU A 225 5.93 35.42 -4.69
CA LEU A 225 6.73 35.53 -3.46
C LEU A 225 7.41 34.21 -3.05
N SER A 226 7.82 33.38 -4.03
CA SER A 226 8.46 32.06 -3.82
C SER A 226 9.98 32.06 -3.75
N CYS A 227 10.65 33.20 -3.82
CA CYS A 227 12.11 33.20 -3.76
C CYS A 227 12.64 33.35 -2.33
N SER A 228 13.62 32.54 -1.97
CA SER A 228 14.47 32.77 -0.79
C SER A 228 15.49 33.88 -1.07
N LEU A 229 15.86 34.65 -0.05
CA LEU A 229 16.90 35.68 -0.15
C LEU A 229 17.64 35.88 1.18
N THR A 230 18.97 35.85 1.12
CA THR A 230 19.86 36.18 2.24
C THR A 230 20.19 37.68 2.30
N ASN A 231 20.69 38.16 3.44
CA ASN A 231 21.05 39.58 3.62
C ASN A 231 22.37 39.97 2.94
N GLY A 232 23.31 39.03 2.80
CA GLY A 232 24.66 39.31 2.32
C GLY A 232 25.49 40.12 3.30
N GLY A 233 26.70 40.49 2.86
CA GLY A 233 27.60 41.39 3.61
C GLY A 233 28.16 40.80 4.90
N GLY A 234 28.12 39.47 5.05
CA GLY A 234 28.70 38.75 6.19
C GLY A 234 30.21 38.56 6.07
N GLN A 235 30.85 38.11 7.16
CA GLN A 235 32.27 37.73 7.15
C GLN A 235 32.52 36.41 6.39
N LEU A 236 31.48 35.61 6.20
CA LEU A 236 31.50 34.31 5.52
C LEU A 236 30.57 34.34 4.31
N PRO A 237 30.79 33.47 3.30
CA PRO A 237 29.83 33.27 2.21
C PRO A 237 28.44 32.94 2.75
N ASP A 238 27.42 33.47 2.12
CA ASP A 238 26.04 33.13 2.43
C ASP A 238 25.75 31.67 2.06
N GLN A 239 24.89 31.03 2.85
CA GLN A 239 24.60 29.61 2.72
C GLN A 239 23.11 29.37 2.74
N TRP A 240 22.67 28.41 1.94
CA TRP A 240 21.36 27.81 1.99
C TRP A 240 21.54 26.30 2.09
N ASN A 241 20.73 25.62 2.89
CA ASN A 241 20.84 24.17 3.02
C ASN A 241 19.50 23.49 3.28
N ILE A 242 19.47 22.20 2.99
CA ILE A 242 18.34 21.30 3.18
C ILE A 242 18.86 19.98 3.74
N SER A 243 18.17 19.46 4.76
CA SER A 243 18.43 18.16 5.36
C SER A 243 17.26 17.23 5.13
N PHE A 244 17.53 15.99 4.74
CA PHE A 244 16.50 14.97 4.60
C PHE A 244 16.40 14.12 5.86
N SER A 245 15.18 13.90 6.33
CA SER A 245 14.91 13.00 7.46
C SER A 245 15.31 11.54 7.17
N ARG A 246 15.38 11.17 5.89
CA ARG A 246 15.86 9.89 5.38
C ARG A 246 16.85 10.12 4.25
N VAL A 247 17.78 9.19 4.10
CA VAL A 247 18.72 9.19 2.97
C VAL A 247 17.94 9.04 1.66
N ARG A 248 18.26 9.89 0.68
CA ARG A 248 17.71 9.86 -0.68
C ARG A 248 18.78 9.39 -1.65
N ILE A 249 18.37 8.68 -2.70
CA ILE A 249 19.23 8.37 -3.86
C ILE A 249 18.98 9.46 -4.89
N VAL A 250 19.91 10.40 -5.02
CA VAL A 250 19.79 11.59 -5.85
C VAL A 250 20.74 11.48 -7.03
N ASN A 251 20.32 11.98 -8.18
CA ASN A 251 21.15 12.04 -9.40
C ASN A 251 21.02 13.37 -10.16
N ARG A 252 20.11 14.26 -9.74
CA ARG A 252 19.87 15.52 -10.43
C ARG A 252 19.39 16.62 -9.49
N TYR A 253 19.96 17.81 -9.68
CA TYR A 253 19.59 19.05 -9.01
C TYR A 253 19.19 20.10 -10.04
N ILE A 254 18.17 20.90 -9.74
CA ILE A 254 17.81 22.07 -10.54
C ILE A 254 17.66 23.27 -9.60
N VAL A 255 18.51 24.28 -9.79
CA VAL A 255 18.44 25.55 -9.07
C VAL A 255 17.81 26.58 -9.99
N TYR A 256 16.64 27.08 -9.60
CA TYR A 256 15.96 28.18 -10.25
C TYR A 256 16.36 29.49 -9.58
N GLY A 257 16.94 30.38 -10.37
CA GLY A 257 17.23 31.76 -10.00
C GLY A 257 16.11 32.71 -10.41
N ARG A 258 16.33 33.98 -10.10
CA ARG A 258 15.45 35.09 -10.49
C ARG A 258 15.63 35.46 -11.97
N THR A 259 14.54 35.77 -12.67
CA THR A 259 14.59 36.21 -14.10
C THR A 259 14.24 37.67 -14.33
N ASP A 260 13.57 38.35 -13.39
CA ASP A 260 13.20 39.77 -13.49
C ASP A 260 14.29 40.75 -13.00
N GLY A 261 15.55 40.34 -13.09
CA GLY A 261 16.74 41.12 -12.70
C GLY A 261 17.59 40.43 -11.63
N ASN A 262 18.81 40.94 -11.41
CA ASN A 262 19.77 40.40 -10.44
C ASN A 262 20.10 38.88 -10.61
N TRP A 263 20.03 38.40 -11.84
CA TRP A 263 20.33 37.03 -12.27
C TRP A 263 21.80 36.65 -11.99
N ASP A 264 22.68 37.65 -11.82
CA ASP A 264 24.10 37.52 -11.48
C ASP A 264 24.39 37.07 -10.03
N ARG A 265 23.38 37.11 -9.15
CA ARG A 265 23.53 36.74 -7.73
C ARG A 265 23.87 35.25 -7.52
N LEU A 266 23.47 34.39 -8.46
CA LEU A 266 23.83 32.97 -8.46
C LEU A 266 25.10 32.66 -9.26
N GLN A 267 25.82 33.65 -9.82
CA GLN A 267 27.10 33.34 -10.48
C GLN A 267 28.13 32.83 -9.48
N GLY A 268 28.74 31.70 -9.81
CA GLY A 268 29.84 31.13 -9.02
C GLY A 268 29.41 30.43 -7.73
N PHE A 269 28.11 30.20 -7.48
CA PHE A 269 27.70 29.42 -6.30
C PHE A 269 28.31 28.02 -6.34
N ARG A 270 28.49 27.42 -5.16
CA ARG A 270 28.87 26.02 -5.03
C ARG A 270 27.71 25.21 -4.49
N LEU A 271 27.37 24.11 -5.16
CA LEU A 271 26.42 23.10 -4.70
C LEU A 271 27.20 21.90 -4.21
N GLN A 272 27.02 21.57 -2.94
CA GLN A 272 27.63 20.41 -2.32
C GLN A 272 26.56 19.50 -1.74
N SER A 273 26.68 18.20 -1.93
CA SER A 273 25.81 17.21 -1.30
C SER A 273 26.60 16.15 -0.56
N TYR A 274 26.00 15.64 0.51
CA TYR A 274 26.68 14.80 1.49
C TYR A 274 25.90 13.53 1.82
N ALA A 275 26.62 12.43 1.98
CA ALA A 275 26.16 11.19 2.61
C ALA A 275 26.69 11.13 4.05
N GLY A 276 25.88 11.54 5.02
CA GLY A 276 26.37 11.82 6.36
C GLY A 276 27.37 12.98 6.32
N THR A 277 28.64 12.72 6.66
CA THR A 277 29.73 13.71 6.59
C THR A 277 30.54 13.64 5.31
N ASN A 278 30.31 12.63 4.46
CA ASN A 278 31.09 12.42 3.25
C ASN A 278 30.55 13.29 2.10
N LEU A 279 31.40 14.13 1.52
CA LEU A 279 31.06 14.89 0.31
C LEU A 279 30.93 13.92 -0.88
N VAL A 280 29.75 13.89 -1.51
CA VAL A 280 29.45 12.98 -2.63
C VAL A 280 29.25 13.70 -3.96
N ASN A 281 28.97 15.01 -3.94
CA ASN A 281 28.94 15.86 -5.12
C ASN A 281 29.46 17.26 -4.75
N ASP A 282 30.24 17.87 -5.64
CA ASP A 282 30.76 19.23 -5.51
C ASP A 282 30.72 19.90 -6.89
N TYR A 283 29.74 20.76 -7.08
CA TYR A 283 29.54 21.50 -8.31
C TYR A 283 29.80 22.98 -8.06
N THR A 284 30.54 23.63 -8.96
CA THR A 284 30.70 25.09 -8.96
C THR A 284 30.06 25.65 -10.21
N ALA A 285 29.06 26.52 -10.02
CA ALA A 285 28.39 27.21 -11.11
C ALA A 285 29.40 28.05 -11.90
N GLN A 286 29.31 27.99 -13.23
CA GLN A 286 30.14 28.84 -14.07
C GLN A 286 29.84 30.32 -13.82
N GLN A 287 30.81 31.18 -14.12
CA GLN A 287 30.66 32.64 -13.98
C GLN A 287 29.65 33.22 -15.00
N GLN A 288 29.30 32.45 -16.04
CA GLN A 288 28.22 32.83 -16.94
C GLN A 288 26.88 32.70 -16.22
N THR A 289 26.10 33.75 -16.32
CA THR A 289 24.79 33.84 -15.73
C THR A 289 23.79 32.92 -16.42
N SER A 290 23.04 32.16 -15.63
CA SER A 290 21.85 31.43 -16.06
C SER A 290 20.72 31.69 -15.09
N ALA A 291 19.49 31.67 -15.57
CA ALA A 291 18.31 31.67 -14.71
C ALA A 291 18.02 30.28 -14.12
N VAL A 292 18.53 29.21 -14.73
CA VAL A 292 18.31 27.83 -14.30
C VAL A 292 19.62 27.06 -14.41
N TYR A 293 20.05 26.42 -13.32
CA TYR A 293 21.24 25.59 -13.28
C TYR A 293 20.82 24.13 -13.07
N LYS A 294 21.14 23.27 -14.05
CA LYS A 294 20.90 21.83 -13.98
C LYS A 294 22.22 21.13 -13.68
N VAL A 295 22.28 20.37 -12.59
CA VAL A 295 23.44 19.55 -12.21
C VAL A 295 23.00 18.10 -12.23
N LYS A 296 23.72 17.25 -12.97
CA LYS A 296 23.40 15.83 -13.15
C LYS A 296 24.64 14.99 -12.84
N HIS A 297 24.43 13.84 -12.22
CA HIS A 297 25.47 12.87 -11.87
C HIS A 297 24.87 11.46 -11.73
N ASP A 298 25.69 10.46 -11.45
CA ASP A 298 25.29 9.09 -11.14
C ASP A 298 24.46 8.99 -9.84
N ASN A 299 23.83 7.86 -9.55
CA ASN A 299 23.02 7.71 -8.33
C ASN A 299 23.89 7.80 -7.05
N ARG A 300 23.65 8.81 -6.21
CA ARG A 300 24.37 9.01 -4.93
C ARG A 300 23.41 9.03 -3.75
N LYS A 301 23.81 8.39 -2.65
CA LYS A 301 23.13 8.55 -1.36
C LYS A 301 23.37 9.97 -0.83
N VAL A 302 22.31 10.68 -0.46
CA VAL A 302 22.35 12.07 -0.01
C VAL A 302 21.44 12.24 1.21
N SER A 303 21.99 12.81 2.28
CA SER A 303 21.26 13.20 3.50
C SER A 303 21.21 14.72 3.70
N PHE A 304 22.11 15.47 3.05
CA PHE A 304 22.23 16.91 3.20
C PHE A 304 22.72 17.55 1.90
N VAL A 305 22.19 18.72 1.57
CA VAL A 305 22.62 19.54 0.42
C VAL A 305 22.79 20.98 0.89
N GLN A 306 23.85 21.63 0.43
CA GLN A 306 24.08 23.05 0.65
C GLN A 306 24.45 23.78 -0.64
N ILE A 307 24.00 25.03 -0.72
CA ILE A 307 24.41 26.03 -1.69
C ILE A 307 25.20 27.10 -0.93
N ILE A 308 26.37 27.43 -1.44
CA ILE A 308 27.27 28.44 -0.87
C ILE A 308 27.45 29.53 -1.92
N SER A 309 27.33 30.80 -1.54
CA SER A 309 27.59 31.92 -2.45
C SER A 309 29.03 31.90 -2.97
N GLY A 310 29.25 32.43 -4.19
CA GLY A 310 30.57 32.43 -4.81
C GLY A 310 31.61 33.30 -4.09
N SER A 311 31.16 34.20 -3.22
CA SER A 311 31.99 35.13 -2.44
C SER A 311 31.22 35.70 -1.25
N ASN A 312 31.93 36.32 -0.31
CA ASN A 312 31.37 36.84 0.96
C ASN A 312 30.50 38.10 0.76
N ASP A 313 30.67 38.81 -0.35
CA ASP A 313 29.91 40.00 -0.72
C ASP A 313 28.63 39.69 -1.53
N LYS A 314 28.43 38.44 -1.93
CA LYS A 314 27.24 38.00 -2.67
C LYS A 314 26.15 37.47 -1.75
N VAL A 315 24.91 37.80 -2.10
CA VAL A 315 23.68 37.21 -1.54
C VAL A 315 23.31 35.93 -2.30
N LEU A 316 22.66 34.99 -1.63
CA LEU A 316 21.96 33.88 -2.28
C LEU A 316 20.50 34.25 -2.51
N GLN A 317 20.07 34.16 -3.77
CA GLN A 317 18.69 34.36 -4.19
C GLN A 317 18.25 33.19 -5.06
N MET A 318 17.40 32.31 -4.51
CA MET A 318 16.93 31.11 -5.18
C MET A 318 15.41 31.09 -5.16
N CYS A 319 14.78 30.92 -6.33
CA CYS A 319 13.34 30.87 -6.49
C CYS A 319 12.77 29.46 -6.37
N GLU A 320 13.54 28.42 -6.69
CA GLU A 320 13.18 27.04 -6.41
C GLU A 320 14.42 26.14 -6.46
N MET A 321 14.41 25.08 -5.68
CA MET A 321 15.41 24.03 -5.63
C MET A 321 14.68 22.70 -5.80
N GLU A 322 14.81 22.11 -6.98
CA GLU A 322 14.32 20.77 -7.24
C GLU A 322 15.45 19.76 -7.09
N ILE A 323 15.22 18.70 -6.32
CA ILE A 323 16.18 17.62 -6.13
C ILE A 323 15.51 16.34 -6.58
N TYR A 324 15.99 15.76 -7.67
CA TYR A 324 15.39 14.59 -8.29
C TYR A 324 16.10 13.31 -7.88
N GLY A 325 15.30 12.35 -7.44
CA GLY A 325 15.78 11.07 -6.95
C GLY A 325 14.67 10.19 -6.44
N ASP A 326 15.08 9.21 -5.64
CA ASP A 326 14.22 8.25 -4.97
C ASP A 326 14.67 8.06 -3.51
N SER A 327 13.96 7.25 -2.74
CA SER A 327 14.30 6.94 -1.36
C SER A 327 15.20 5.72 -1.27
N ASP A 328 16.20 5.78 -0.39
CA ASP A 328 17.06 4.64 -0.05
C ASP A 328 16.30 3.71 0.90
N CYS A 329 15.39 2.90 0.34
CA CYS A 329 14.60 1.97 1.12
C CYS A 329 15.36 0.66 1.40
N GLN A 330 15.14 0.13 2.59
CA GLN A 330 15.56 -1.24 2.92
C GLN A 330 14.77 -2.24 2.08
N ASP A 331 15.36 -3.40 1.83
CA ASP A 331 14.70 -4.51 1.16
C ASP A 331 13.35 -4.83 1.82
N GLY A 332 12.33 -5.06 0.98
CA GLY A 332 10.97 -5.29 1.44
C GLY A 332 10.15 -4.03 1.70
N LYS A 333 10.73 -2.83 1.55
CA LYS A 333 10.03 -1.56 1.72
C LYS A 333 10.04 -0.69 0.46
N TYR A 334 8.98 0.10 0.32
CA TYR A 334 8.81 1.01 -0.80
C TYR A 334 7.97 2.22 -0.38
N GLY A 335 7.86 3.19 -1.30
CA GLY A 335 7.15 4.44 -1.07
C GLY A 335 8.09 5.63 -0.95
N ARG A 336 7.56 6.82 -0.71
CA ARG A 336 8.39 8.02 -0.61
C ARG A 336 9.15 8.07 0.71
N GLU A 337 8.58 7.56 1.78
CA GLU A 337 9.20 7.51 3.11
C GLU A 337 9.50 6.08 3.57
N CYS A 338 9.55 5.13 2.62
CA CYS A 338 9.70 3.70 2.89
C CYS A 338 8.67 3.20 3.92
N GLU A 339 7.46 3.73 3.79
CA GLU A 339 6.34 3.56 4.71
C GLU A 339 5.55 2.29 4.43
N HIS A 340 5.65 1.75 3.21
CA HIS A 340 4.94 0.55 2.80
C HIS A 340 5.87 -0.67 2.82
N THR A 341 5.26 -1.84 3.03
CA THR A 341 5.94 -3.13 3.03
C THR A 341 5.36 -3.99 1.91
N CYS A 342 6.22 -4.66 1.16
CA CYS A 342 5.86 -5.58 0.09
C CYS A 342 6.19 -7.01 0.50
N ASN A 343 5.39 -7.98 0.05
CA ASN A 343 5.59 -9.40 0.34
C ASN A 343 5.87 -10.15 -0.97
N CYS A 344 7.10 -10.07 -1.46
CA CYS A 344 7.49 -10.71 -2.71
C CYS A 344 7.80 -12.20 -2.52
N GLU A 345 7.54 -12.99 -3.56
CA GLU A 345 7.96 -14.39 -3.60
C GLU A 345 9.49 -14.50 -3.82
N GLY A 346 10.13 -15.41 -3.07
CA GLY A 346 11.58 -15.63 -3.15
C GLY A 346 12.44 -14.45 -2.65
N ASP A 347 13.67 -14.37 -3.15
CA ASP A 347 14.71 -13.49 -2.56
C ASP A 347 14.87 -12.13 -3.25
N LYS A 348 14.10 -11.85 -4.32
CA LYS A 348 14.20 -10.56 -5.02
C LYS A 348 13.34 -9.52 -4.28
N PRO A 349 13.94 -8.43 -3.77
CA PRO A 349 13.16 -7.38 -3.11
C PRO A 349 12.28 -6.64 -4.13
N CYS A 350 11.18 -6.07 -3.64
CA CYS A 350 10.38 -5.16 -4.45
C CYS A 350 11.15 -3.89 -4.79
N PHE A 351 10.64 -3.16 -5.77
CA PHE A 351 11.20 -1.87 -6.14
C PHE A 351 10.79 -0.78 -5.15
N PRO A 352 11.75 0.04 -4.65
CA PRO A 352 11.45 1.18 -3.79
C PRO A 352 10.46 2.18 -4.41
N SER A 353 10.52 2.32 -5.74
CA SER A 353 9.75 3.31 -6.48
C SER A 353 8.26 2.98 -6.60
N THR A 354 7.91 1.69 -6.75
CA THR A 354 6.54 1.24 -7.06
C THR A 354 5.99 0.16 -6.13
N GLY A 355 6.83 -0.52 -5.34
CA GLY A 355 6.43 -1.68 -4.53
C GLY A 355 6.29 -2.98 -5.31
N GLY A 356 6.44 -2.92 -6.64
CA GLY A 356 6.33 -4.05 -7.54
C GLY A 356 7.30 -5.18 -7.23
N CYS A 357 6.80 -6.42 -7.20
CA CYS A 357 7.60 -7.62 -6.94
C CYS A 357 7.96 -8.35 -8.24
N PRO A 358 9.24 -8.39 -8.66
CA PRO A 358 9.66 -9.03 -9.91
C PRO A 358 9.40 -10.55 -9.96
N SER A 359 9.26 -11.17 -8.80
CA SER A 359 8.96 -12.61 -8.68
C SER A 359 7.48 -12.90 -8.48
N GLY A 360 6.61 -11.88 -8.45
CA GLY A 360 5.23 -12.03 -7.99
C GLY A 360 5.10 -11.98 -6.45
N CYS A 361 3.87 -12.16 -5.97
CA CYS A 361 3.56 -12.06 -4.55
C CYS A 361 3.73 -13.38 -3.81
N ALA A 362 4.28 -13.30 -2.60
CA ALA A 362 4.36 -14.44 -1.69
C ALA A 362 2.97 -15.01 -1.36
N ALA A 363 2.94 -16.26 -0.92
CA ALA A 363 1.70 -16.92 -0.51
C ALA A 363 0.97 -16.14 0.58
N GLY A 364 -0.34 -15.97 0.41
CA GLY A 364 -1.17 -15.18 1.32
C GLY A 364 -1.32 -13.70 0.94
N PHE A 365 -0.61 -13.23 -0.09
CA PHE A 365 -0.62 -11.83 -0.53
C PHE A 365 -0.90 -11.69 -2.03
N GLN A 366 -1.45 -10.52 -2.39
CA GLN A 366 -1.84 -10.13 -3.76
C GLN A 366 -1.74 -8.60 -3.93
N GLY A 367 -2.07 -8.15 -5.15
CA GLY A 367 -2.00 -6.76 -5.56
C GLY A 367 -0.66 -6.41 -6.20
N ASN A 368 -0.61 -5.27 -6.89
CA ASN A 368 0.53 -4.86 -7.72
C ASN A 368 1.83 -4.67 -6.91
N ASP A 369 1.69 -4.40 -5.61
CA ASP A 369 2.75 -4.17 -4.64
C ASP A 369 2.80 -5.26 -3.53
N CYS A 370 2.02 -6.33 -3.68
CA CYS A 370 1.98 -7.48 -2.77
C CYS A 370 1.79 -7.11 -1.28
N ASN A 371 1.06 -6.03 -1.01
CA ASN A 371 0.76 -5.56 0.35
C ASN A 371 -0.64 -5.97 0.82
N LYS A 372 -1.49 -6.50 -0.07
CA LYS A 372 -2.87 -6.87 0.27
C LYS A 372 -2.92 -8.35 0.63
N PRO A 373 -3.53 -8.74 1.75
CA PRO A 373 -3.79 -10.15 2.02
C PRO A 373 -4.76 -10.73 0.99
N CYS A 374 -4.76 -12.06 0.85
CA CYS A 374 -5.77 -12.75 0.04
C CYS A 374 -7.18 -12.43 0.53
N SER A 375 -8.09 -12.22 -0.42
CA SER A 375 -9.51 -12.17 -0.14
C SER A 375 -10.01 -13.53 0.37
N PRO A 376 -11.07 -13.56 1.20
CA PRO A 376 -11.66 -14.83 1.65
C PRO A 376 -12.00 -15.75 0.48
N GLY A 377 -11.65 -17.03 0.61
CA GLY A 377 -11.87 -18.03 -0.44
C GLY A 377 -10.70 -18.22 -1.41
N ARG A 378 -9.59 -17.47 -1.26
CA ARG A 378 -8.38 -17.62 -2.08
C ARG A 378 -7.13 -17.82 -1.23
N HIS A 379 -6.13 -18.49 -1.81
CA HIS A 379 -4.87 -18.78 -1.14
C HIS A 379 -3.69 -18.93 -2.12
N GLY A 380 -2.50 -19.12 -1.55
CA GLY A 380 -1.26 -19.36 -2.30
C GLY A 380 -0.63 -18.08 -2.86
N PRO A 381 0.49 -18.20 -3.60
CA PRO A 381 1.19 -17.07 -4.21
C PRO A 381 0.26 -16.28 -5.14
N GLY A 382 0.24 -14.95 -4.99
CA GLY A 382 -0.66 -14.06 -5.74
C GLY A 382 -2.15 -14.33 -5.53
N CYS A 383 -2.53 -15.16 -4.56
CA CYS A 383 -3.92 -15.58 -4.33
C CYS A 383 -4.60 -16.16 -5.58
N LEU A 384 -3.83 -16.91 -6.38
CA LEU A 384 -4.29 -17.48 -7.66
C LEU A 384 -5.05 -18.79 -7.49
N ALA A 385 -5.04 -19.42 -6.31
CA ALA A 385 -5.76 -20.65 -6.03
C ALA A 385 -7.03 -20.38 -5.21
N ASP A 386 -8.11 -21.09 -5.53
CA ASP A 386 -9.36 -21.07 -4.76
C ASP A 386 -9.32 -22.10 -3.62
N CYS A 387 -9.93 -21.77 -2.49
CA CYS A 387 -10.15 -22.71 -1.40
C CYS A 387 -10.95 -23.92 -1.89
N ASN A 388 -10.65 -25.11 -1.35
CA ASN A 388 -11.37 -26.32 -1.71
C ASN A 388 -12.90 -26.14 -1.48
N LEU A 389 -13.71 -26.54 -2.46
CA LEU A 389 -15.17 -26.48 -2.41
C LEU A 389 -15.77 -27.34 -1.28
N LEU A 390 -14.99 -28.28 -0.73
CA LEU A 390 -15.36 -29.14 0.39
C LEU A 390 -14.99 -28.57 1.77
N CYS A 391 -14.36 -27.39 1.82
CA CYS A 391 -14.21 -26.66 3.08
C CYS A 391 -15.59 -26.26 3.62
N ALA A 392 -15.80 -26.42 4.93
CA ALA A 392 -17.02 -25.98 5.59
C ALA A 392 -17.22 -24.46 5.44
N LYS A 393 -18.47 -24.04 5.24
CA LYS A 393 -18.85 -22.62 5.13
C LYS A 393 -18.87 -21.94 6.50
N ASP A 394 -18.59 -20.65 6.51
CA ASP A 394 -18.80 -19.78 7.66
C ASP A 394 -20.28 -19.36 7.80
N THR A 395 -20.57 -18.52 8.80
CA THR A 395 -21.93 -17.99 9.06
C THR A 395 -22.48 -17.10 7.95
N THR A 396 -21.63 -16.67 7.02
CA THR A 396 -22.00 -15.87 5.83
C THR A 396 -22.16 -16.71 4.57
N ASN A 397 -22.09 -18.05 4.70
CA ASN A 397 -22.09 -19.01 3.60
C ASN A 397 -20.86 -18.90 2.66
N VAL A 398 -19.74 -18.33 3.13
CA VAL A 398 -18.49 -18.22 2.37
C VAL A 398 -17.54 -19.34 2.78
N ARG A 399 -16.83 -19.93 1.81
CA ARG A 399 -15.77 -20.91 2.05
C ARG A 399 -14.48 -20.18 2.35
N THR A 400 -13.89 -20.45 3.49
CA THR A 400 -12.62 -19.84 3.90
C THR A 400 -11.59 -20.92 4.19
N CYS A 401 -10.34 -20.62 3.84
CA CYS A 401 -9.19 -21.44 4.10
C CYS A 401 -8.00 -20.52 4.41
N ASP A 402 -6.94 -21.11 4.95
CA ASP A 402 -5.69 -20.42 5.23
C ASP A 402 -5.14 -19.81 3.96
N SER A 403 -4.90 -18.50 3.97
CA SER A 403 -4.49 -17.76 2.78
C SER A 403 -3.11 -18.17 2.26
N VAL A 404 -2.27 -18.78 3.10
CA VAL A 404 -0.93 -19.24 2.72
C VAL A 404 -1.01 -20.66 2.17
N SER A 405 -1.48 -21.61 2.99
CA SER A 405 -1.46 -23.04 2.72
C SER A 405 -2.68 -23.56 1.97
N GLY A 406 -3.83 -22.90 2.08
CA GLY A 406 -5.13 -23.38 1.59
C GLY A 406 -5.84 -24.37 2.52
N ALA A 407 -5.40 -24.52 3.77
CA ALA A 407 -6.02 -25.43 4.73
C ALA A 407 -7.38 -24.90 5.23
N CYS A 408 -8.41 -25.76 5.27
CA CYS A 408 -9.76 -25.37 5.66
C CYS A 408 -9.85 -25.09 7.17
N HIS A 409 -9.93 -23.80 7.56
CA HIS A 409 -9.98 -23.40 8.96
C HIS A 409 -11.21 -23.90 9.72
N LEU A 410 -12.35 -24.00 9.03
CA LEU A 410 -13.62 -24.42 9.64
C LEU A 410 -13.84 -25.94 9.55
N GLY A 411 -12.83 -26.70 9.11
CA GLY A 411 -12.96 -28.12 8.81
C GLY A 411 -13.67 -28.37 7.48
N CYS A 412 -14.14 -29.60 7.30
CA CYS A 412 -14.71 -30.13 6.08
C CYS A 412 -16.22 -30.26 6.14
N GLU A 413 -16.87 -30.14 4.99
CA GLU A 413 -18.25 -30.55 4.83
C GLU A 413 -18.41 -32.06 5.12
N GLY A 414 -19.65 -32.47 5.42
CA GLY A 414 -19.94 -33.85 5.76
C GLY A 414 -19.49 -34.82 4.68
N GLY A 415 -18.84 -35.91 5.09
CA GLY A 415 -18.31 -36.92 4.17
C GLY A 415 -16.83 -36.77 3.82
N TYR A 416 -16.18 -35.68 4.29
CA TYR A 416 -14.78 -35.38 3.99
C TYR A 416 -13.97 -35.02 5.24
N ARG A 417 -12.65 -35.17 5.13
CA ARG A 417 -11.68 -34.90 6.20
C ARG A 417 -10.31 -34.49 5.65
N GLY A 418 -9.40 -34.20 6.57
CA GLY A 418 -8.03 -33.75 6.26
C GLY A 418 -7.93 -32.22 6.20
N SER A 419 -6.70 -31.69 6.25
CA SER A 419 -6.49 -30.23 6.31
C SER A 419 -7.03 -29.48 5.09
N HIS A 420 -7.12 -30.13 3.93
CA HIS A 420 -7.65 -29.56 2.69
C HIS A 420 -8.95 -30.22 2.23
N CYS A 421 -9.59 -31.07 3.05
CA CYS A 421 -10.83 -31.77 2.70
C CYS A 421 -10.76 -32.59 1.40
N ASN A 422 -9.60 -33.19 1.13
CA ASN A 422 -9.34 -34.02 -0.05
C ASN A 422 -9.49 -35.53 0.23
N LEU A 423 -9.75 -35.91 1.49
CA LEU A 423 -9.96 -37.30 1.88
C LEU A 423 -11.44 -37.51 2.19
N THR A 424 -11.98 -38.65 1.73
CA THR A 424 -13.31 -39.10 2.14
C THR A 424 -13.29 -39.67 3.56
N CYS A 425 -14.46 -39.80 4.17
CA CYS A 425 -14.59 -40.49 5.44
C CYS A 425 -14.06 -41.91 5.38
N GLU A 426 -13.38 -42.31 6.45
CA GLU A 426 -13.04 -43.71 6.70
C GLU A 426 -14.31 -44.54 6.85
N GLN A 427 -14.18 -45.86 6.69
CA GLN A 427 -15.32 -46.75 6.82
C GLN A 427 -15.98 -46.59 8.19
N ASN A 428 -17.32 -46.60 8.21
CA ASN A 428 -18.16 -46.41 9.40
C ASN A 428 -18.05 -45.04 10.08
N LYS A 429 -17.54 -44.01 9.39
CA LYS A 429 -17.56 -42.61 9.84
C LYS A 429 -18.45 -41.75 8.96
N TYR A 430 -19.03 -40.70 9.54
CA TYR A 430 -19.85 -39.74 8.80
C TYR A 430 -19.83 -38.33 9.43
N GLY A 431 -20.48 -37.38 8.76
CA GLY A 431 -20.71 -36.04 9.26
C GLY A 431 -19.50 -35.12 9.07
N LYS A 432 -19.58 -33.91 9.65
CA LYS A 432 -18.54 -32.88 9.57
C LYS A 432 -17.20 -33.45 10.05
N ASP A 433 -16.14 -33.25 9.26
CA ASP A 433 -14.79 -33.76 9.53
C ASP A 433 -14.72 -35.29 9.75
N CYS A 434 -15.78 -36.03 9.38
CA CYS A 434 -15.93 -37.46 9.69
C CYS A 434 -15.85 -37.77 11.20
N ASN A 435 -16.26 -36.83 12.05
CA ASN A 435 -16.16 -36.97 13.51
C ASN A 435 -17.26 -37.84 14.13
N GLN A 436 -18.27 -38.27 13.37
CA GLN A 436 -19.35 -39.12 13.85
C GLN A 436 -19.15 -40.57 13.39
N THR A 437 -19.68 -41.52 14.16
CA THR A 437 -19.53 -42.97 13.87
C THR A 437 -20.89 -43.55 13.54
N CYS A 438 -20.99 -44.32 12.46
CA CYS A 438 -22.23 -44.99 12.07
C CYS A 438 -22.78 -45.85 13.22
N SER A 439 -24.10 -45.95 13.33
CA SER A 439 -24.72 -46.82 14.33
C SER A 439 -24.30 -48.28 14.14
N GLU A 440 -24.09 -48.97 15.26
CA GLU A 440 -23.88 -50.42 15.24
C GLU A 440 -25.16 -51.20 14.88
N HIS A 441 -26.30 -50.54 14.69
CA HIS A 441 -27.58 -51.14 14.32
C HIS A 441 -27.99 -50.85 12.87
N CYS A 442 -27.04 -50.39 12.02
CA CYS A 442 -27.24 -50.42 10.57
C CYS A 442 -27.29 -51.87 10.09
N ALA A 443 -28.33 -52.23 9.33
CA ALA A 443 -28.50 -53.57 8.79
C ALA A 443 -27.49 -53.90 7.68
N ASN A 444 -27.30 -55.20 7.39
CA ASN A 444 -26.52 -55.73 6.27
C ASN A 444 -25.10 -55.14 6.11
N LYS A 445 -24.37 -54.98 7.20
CA LYS A 445 -22.98 -54.51 7.16
C LYS A 445 -22.10 -55.56 6.47
N THR A 446 -21.62 -55.25 5.26
CA THR A 446 -20.57 -56.04 4.60
C THR A 446 -19.21 -55.42 4.89
N VAL A 447 -18.14 -56.20 4.73
CA VAL A 447 -16.76 -55.71 4.93
C VAL A 447 -16.37 -54.71 3.82
N GLU A 448 -17.03 -54.76 2.67
CA GLU A 448 -16.66 -54.00 1.47
C GLU A 448 -17.46 -52.70 1.29
N GLU A 449 -18.58 -52.50 1.99
CA GLU A 449 -19.39 -51.26 1.91
C GLU A 449 -19.41 -50.48 3.23
N THR A 450 -19.52 -49.15 3.14
CA THR A 450 -19.78 -48.28 4.29
C THR A 450 -21.18 -48.58 4.84
N SER A 451 -21.31 -48.82 6.15
CA SER A 451 -22.60 -49.18 6.75
C SER A 451 -23.63 -48.03 6.74
N CYS A 452 -23.16 -46.79 6.67
CA CYS A 452 -24.00 -45.60 6.59
C CYS A 452 -23.45 -44.58 5.59
N HIS A 453 -24.34 -43.68 5.14
CA HIS A 453 -24.01 -42.63 4.20
C HIS A 453 -23.07 -41.59 4.85
N PRO A 454 -21.94 -41.24 4.20
CA PRO A 454 -20.84 -40.51 4.84
C PRO A 454 -21.18 -39.05 5.17
N VAL A 455 -22.20 -38.46 4.55
CA VAL A 455 -22.58 -37.06 4.79
C VAL A 455 -23.51 -36.90 6.00
N ASN A 456 -24.53 -37.75 6.09
CA ASN A 456 -25.68 -37.56 7.01
C ASN A 456 -25.86 -38.73 8.00
N GLY A 457 -25.11 -39.84 7.85
CA GLY A 457 -25.14 -40.98 8.76
C GLY A 457 -26.28 -41.96 8.57
N SER A 458 -27.14 -41.77 7.56
CA SER A 458 -28.26 -42.68 7.32
C SER A 458 -27.77 -44.07 6.92
N CYS A 459 -28.26 -45.13 7.58
CA CYS A 459 -27.83 -46.49 7.26
C CYS A 459 -28.27 -46.87 5.84
N ASN A 460 -27.33 -47.33 5.01
CA ASN A 460 -27.56 -47.54 3.58
C ASN A 460 -28.58 -48.66 3.30
N HIS A 461 -28.69 -49.62 4.23
CA HIS A 461 -29.58 -50.78 4.13
C HIS A 461 -30.69 -50.79 5.21
N GLY A 462 -30.99 -49.63 5.81
CA GLY A 462 -31.97 -49.51 6.89
C GLY A 462 -31.44 -49.98 8.26
N CYS A 463 -32.36 -50.15 9.22
CA CYS A 463 -32.03 -50.51 10.60
C CYS A 463 -32.27 -51.99 10.93
N ASP A 464 -31.48 -52.52 11.87
CA ASP A 464 -31.79 -53.79 12.53
C ASP A 464 -33.16 -53.74 13.21
N ASN A 465 -33.79 -54.91 13.38
CA ASN A 465 -35.12 -55.01 13.97
C ASN A 465 -35.22 -54.31 15.33
N GLY A 466 -36.17 -53.39 15.44
CA GLY A 466 -36.42 -52.64 16.67
C GLY A 466 -35.56 -51.40 16.83
N TYR A 467 -34.97 -50.86 15.77
CA TYR A 467 -34.29 -49.56 15.77
C TYR A 467 -34.96 -48.56 14.82
N GLN A 468 -34.87 -47.28 15.15
CA GLN A 468 -35.54 -46.20 14.41
C GLN A 468 -34.66 -45.64 13.29
N GLU A 469 -35.20 -45.58 12.07
CA GLU A 469 -34.59 -44.90 10.92
C GLU A 469 -34.49 -43.38 11.13
N PRO A 470 -33.55 -42.67 10.46
CA PRO A 470 -32.58 -43.21 9.48
C PRO A 470 -31.20 -43.54 10.08
N LEU A 471 -30.92 -43.13 11.32
CA LEU A 471 -29.60 -43.29 11.96
C LEU A 471 -29.46 -44.56 12.81
N CYS A 472 -30.56 -45.25 13.12
CA CYS A 472 -30.60 -46.45 13.97
C CYS A 472 -29.97 -46.23 15.36
N SER A 473 -30.07 -45.01 15.90
CA SER A 473 -29.48 -44.64 17.20
C SER A 473 -30.36 -44.97 18.40
N SER A 474 -31.66 -45.13 18.20
CA SER A 474 -32.65 -45.38 19.25
C SER A 474 -33.42 -46.67 18.99
N ARG A 475 -33.68 -47.43 20.07
CA ARG A 475 -34.53 -48.62 20.03
C ARG A 475 -36.00 -48.18 19.94
N MET A 476 -36.75 -48.79 19.04
CA MET A 476 -38.20 -48.65 18.96
C MET A 476 -38.84 -49.18 20.25
N VAL A 477 -39.64 -48.34 20.90
CA VAL A 477 -40.49 -48.78 21.99
C VAL A 477 -41.55 -49.71 21.41
N ALA A 478 -41.63 -50.95 21.91
CA ALA A 478 -42.64 -51.91 21.51
C ALA A 478 -44.03 -51.37 21.86
N GLY A 479 -44.74 -50.80 20.88
CA GLY A 479 -46.08 -50.24 21.09
C GLY A 479 -46.65 -49.35 19.98
N CYS A 480 -45.84 -48.68 19.14
CA CYS A 480 -46.37 -47.86 18.04
C CYS A 480 -46.10 -48.53 16.68
N ARG A 481 -47.09 -49.21 16.08
CA ARG A 481 -47.11 -49.61 14.66
C ARG A 481 -48.18 -48.80 13.92
N SER A 482 -47.72 -48.13 12.85
CA SER A 482 -48.49 -47.54 11.75
C SER A 482 -49.13 -46.16 11.94
N SER A 483 -48.85 -45.32 10.94
CA SER A 483 -49.68 -44.26 10.35
C SER A 483 -51.01 -43.94 11.06
N THR A 484 -51.18 -42.68 11.48
CA THR A 484 -52.37 -42.10 12.12
C THR A 484 -52.58 -42.47 13.60
N SER A 485 -51.69 -42.02 14.48
CA SER A 485 -52.06 -41.56 15.83
C SER A 485 -50.83 -41.06 16.59
N SER A 486 -50.99 -39.90 17.21
CA SER A 486 -50.04 -39.24 18.10
C SER A 486 -49.68 -40.14 19.28
N CYS A 487 -48.44 -40.64 19.33
CA CYS A 487 -47.90 -41.24 20.55
C CYS A 487 -47.69 -40.08 21.55
N SER A 488 -48.67 -39.90 22.45
CA SER A 488 -48.65 -38.89 23.52
C SER A 488 -47.76 -39.41 24.65
N LEU A 489 -46.73 -38.66 25.02
CA LEU A 489 -46.13 -38.78 26.34
C LEU A 489 -47.15 -38.23 27.34
N VAL A 490 -47.92 -39.12 27.97
CA VAL A 490 -48.66 -38.78 29.19
C VAL A 490 -47.71 -39.02 30.35
N GLU A 491 -46.99 -37.96 30.74
CA GLU A 491 -46.88 -37.67 32.17
C GLU A 491 -47.76 -36.45 32.44
N SER A 492 -48.74 -36.70 33.28
CA SER A 492 -49.79 -35.81 33.73
C SER A 492 -49.25 -34.57 34.45
N PHE A 493 -49.69 -33.37 34.04
CA PHE A 493 -50.31 -32.39 34.95
C PHE A 493 -51.36 -31.58 34.16
N GLY A 494 -52.57 -31.54 34.70
CA GLY A 494 -53.77 -31.04 34.04
C GLY A 494 -53.77 -29.52 33.82
N CYS A 495 -54.52 -29.11 32.80
CA CYS A 495 -54.93 -27.73 32.61
C CYS A 495 -56.43 -27.64 32.91
N SER A 496 -56.82 -26.69 33.74
CA SER A 496 -58.21 -26.23 33.89
C SER A 496 -58.25 -24.71 33.76
N SER A 497 -59.20 -24.28 32.95
CA SER A 497 -59.44 -22.94 32.42
C SER A 497 -60.14 -21.99 33.40
N ALA A 498 -59.83 -20.68 33.34
CA ALA A 498 -60.81 -19.59 33.27
C ALA A 498 -60.13 -18.22 32.99
N SER A 499 -60.84 -17.42 32.19
CA SER A 499 -60.54 -16.14 31.54
C SER A 499 -60.78 -14.88 32.42
N PHE A 500 -60.09 -13.74 32.15
CA PHE A 500 -60.68 -12.41 31.79
C PHE A 500 -59.65 -11.27 31.56
N SER A 501 -59.90 -10.52 30.48
CA SER A 501 -59.70 -9.08 30.15
C SER A 501 -58.43 -8.25 30.48
N SER A 502 -57.86 -7.75 29.38
CA SER A 502 -57.48 -6.35 29.02
C SER A 502 -56.53 -5.50 29.88
N SER A 503 -55.59 -4.91 29.13
CA SER A 503 -55.09 -3.52 29.14
C SER A 503 -53.68 -3.28 29.70
N GLY A 504 -52.88 -2.53 28.93
CA GLY A 504 -51.83 -1.66 29.46
C GLY A 504 -50.38 -2.09 29.25
N SER A 505 -49.78 -1.51 28.21
CA SER A 505 -48.39 -1.05 28.02
C SER A 505 -47.29 -1.36 29.06
N SER A 506 -46.12 -1.74 28.51
CA SER A 506 -44.76 -1.27 28.84
C SER A 506 -43.73 -2.33 29.28
N CYS A 507 -42.66 -2.38 28.47
CA CYS A 507 -41.33 -2.96 28.61
C CYS A 507 -40.95 -3.70 29.91
N LEU A 508 -40.46 -4.94 29.79
CA LEU A 508 -39.60 -5.57 30.79
C LEU A 508 -38.41 -6.30 30.14
N SER A 509 -37.25 -6.07 30.74
CA SER A 509 -35.92 -6.54 30.41
C SER A 509 -35.72 -8.02 30.72
N LEU A 510 -34.99 -8.76 29.87
CA LEU A 510 -34.53 -10.11 30.18
C LEU A 510 -33.35 -10.06 31.18
N LEU A 511 -33.54 -10.65 32.35
CA LEU A 511 -32.49 -11.07 33.28
C LEU A 511 -31.98 -12.45 32.83
N VAL A 512 -30.71 -12.53 32.43
CA VAL A 512 -29.98 -13.80 32.33
C VAL A 512 -29.22 -14.02 33.64
N VAL A 513 -29.65 -15.01 34.41
CA VAL A 513 -28.90 -15.52 35.58
C VAL A 513 -27.97 -16.62 35.06
N CYS A 514 -26.65 -16.36 35.05
CA CYS A 514 -25.65 -17.41 34.83
C CYS A 514 -25.44 -18.22 36.12
N PRO A 515 -25.41 -19.56 36.07
CA PRO A 515 -24.98 -20.37 37.20
C PRO A 515 -23.45 -20.31 37.35
N LEU A 516 -23.02 -20.29 38.61
CA LEU A 516 -21.64 -20.41 39.05
C LEU A 516 -20.99 -21.71 38.56
N VAL A 517 -19.88 -21.61 37.84
CA VAL A 517 -18.92 -22.71 37.70
C VAL A 517 -17.64 -22.33 38.44
N VAL A 518 -17.41 -23.05 39.53
CA VAL A 518 -16.16 -23.08 40.29
C VAL A 518 -15.12 -23.84 39.46
N VAL A 519 -14.04 -23.17 39.05
CA VAL A 519 -12.84 -23.86 38.55
C VAL A 519 -11.70 -23.62 39.54
N ARG A 520 -11.29 -24.68 40.23
CA ARG A 520 -10.06 -24.75 41.02
C ARG A 520 -8.85 -24.83 40.08
N GLN A 521 -8.03 -23.78 40.10
CA GLN A 521 -6.57 -23.73 40.11
C GLN A 521 -5.76 -24.86 39.44
N PHE A 522 -4.98 -24.51 38.41
CA PHE A 522 -3.59 -24.97 38.25
C PHE A 522 -2.73 -23.86 37.65
N LEU A 523 -1.58 -23.63 38.30
CA LEU A 523 -0.54 -22.66 37.97
C LEU A 523 0.20 -23.05 36.69
N ILE A 524 0.41 -22.08 35.79
CA ILE A 524 1.58 -22.06 34.89
C ILE A 524 2.09 -20.61 34.86
N HIS A 525 3.35 -20.43 35.30
CA HIS A 525 4.10 -19.18 35.23
C HIS A 525 4.54 -18.88 33.79
N PHE A 526 4.38 -17.63 33.34
CA PHE A 526 5.35 -16.93 32.51
C PHE A 526 5.28 -15.43 32.84
N GLU A 527 6.39 -14.89 33.36
CA GLU A 527 6.61 -13.44 33.50
C GLU A 527 6.88 -12.81 32.13
N LEU A 528 6.41 -11.58 31.92
CA LEU A 528 7.25 -10.50 31.41
C LEU A 528 6.63 -9.13 31.77
N SER A 529 7.41 -8.41 32.55
CA SER A 529 7.18 -7.11 33.16
C SER A 529 7.43 -5.92 32.21
N SER A 530 6.63 -4.86 32.34
CA SER A 530 6.99 -3.48 31.98
C SER A 530 6.24 -2.50 32.90
N PRO A 531 6.91 -1.57 33.61
CA PRO A 531 6.24 -0.64 34.50
C PRO A 531 5.98 0.76 33.90
N LEU A 532 5.02 1.41 34.55
CA LEU A 532 4.45 2.75 34.35
C LEU A 532 5.47 3.91 34.31
N LEU A 533 5.11 4.94 33.53
CA LEU A 533 5.44 6.35 33.79
C LEU A 533 4.32 7.02 34.62
N ILE A 534 4.70 7.76 35.66
CA ILE A 534 3.88 8.83 36.27
C ILE A 534 4.73 10.10 36.30
N ALA A 535 4.10 11.19 35.82
CA ALA A 535 4.64 12.54 35.74
C ALA A 535 4.80 13.22 37.11
N ARG A 536 5.71 14.21 37.17
CA ARG A 536 5.77 15.26 38.21
C ARG A 536 5.83 16.65 37.56
N PRO A 537 5.22 17.69 38.16
CA PRO A 537 5.32 19.07 37.68
C PRO A 537 6.48 19.86 38.35
N PHE A 538 6.84 20.96 37.68
CA PHE A 538 7.86 21.98 38.01
C PHE A 538 7.56 22.82 39.28
N LEU A 539 8.59 23.31 40.00
CA LEU A 539 9.06 24.73 39.95
C LEU A 539 10.21 25.03 40.97
N VAL A 540 11.18 25.84 40.52
CA VAL A 540 12.00 26.89 41.20
C VAL A 540 12.80 26.57 42.48
N VAL A 541 14.14 26.65 42.38
CA VAL A 541 15.00 27.80 42.82
C VAL A 541 16.15 27.93 41.83
#